data_AF-A0A9E0H7P0-F1
#
_entry.id   AF-A0A9E0H7P0-F1
#
_cell.length_a   1.000
_cell.length_b   1.000
_cell.length_c   1.000
_cell.angle_alpha   90.00
_cell.angle_beta   90.00
_cell.angle_gamma   90.00
#
_symmetry.space_group_name_H-M   'P 1'
#
loop_
_entity.id
_entity.type
_entity.pdbx_description
1 polymer ?
#
loop_
_entity_poly.entity_id
_entity_poly.type
_entity_poly.pdbx_seq_one_letter_code
_entity_poly.pdbx_strand_id
1 'polypeptide(L)'
;MRRLAVAALLVFGCGPGSRPAPAPPAALTPKQIVERSKPAIVRIEAGDERVGTGFVIDPAGVVVTNLHVVAAMDVIRVKLLDGTTIAVDEIVAFDPEHDLALLRVARPTPLPALPLGDSAQVAAGDPVLAIGNPLGVLDYTVSDGLISSVRQLAPGLTLLQISAPISQGSSGGPLFNAAGEVIGVSTAVFTEGQNLNFGVPSNDVAALAKRPRPMAVGEFAALTRPRAPEIVVDGVTIVRKVPEHPVAIFDGCDPTAVAEAVQAIDAAISIGAPVYNRGDHEGCFKIYQATSTKLEASSSCAGIRDAFGAGLLRVGSLTTPAERAWALRDTFDGLLTVAQRWARRPTP
;
A
#
# COMPACT_ATOMS: atom_id res chain seq x y z
N MET A 1 -46.72 61.13 60.99
CA MET A 1 -45.70 60.44 60.17
C MET A 1 -45.58 59.00 60.66
N ARG A 2 -46.22 58.02 59.97
CA ARG A 2 -46.11 56.59 60.27
C ARG A 2 -45.32 55.94 59.12
N ARG A 3 -44.19 55.31 59.43
CA ARG A 3 -43.38 54.53 58.48
C ARG A 3 -43.93 53.09 58.44
N LEU A 4 -44.36 52.63 57.27
CA LEU A 4 -44.60 51.20 57.02
C LEU A 4 -43.27 50.53 56.69
N ALA A 5 -42.94 49.45 57.40
CA ALA A 5 -41.88 48.52 57.04
C ALA A 5 -42.47 47.39 56.20
N VAL A 6 -41.91 47.14 55.02
CA VAL A 6 -42.23 45.99 54.17
C VAL A 6 -41.17 44.93 54.42
N ALA A 7 -41.58 43.79 54.99
CA ALA A 7 -40.75 42.61 55.14
C ALA A 7 -40.89 41.76 53.86
N ALA A 8 -39.79 41.59 53.11
CA ALA A 8 -39.74 40.67 51.98
C ALA A 8 -39.30 39.28 52.47
N LEU A 9 -40.20 38.30 52.39
CA LEU A 9 -39.91 36.89 52.62
C LEU A 9 -39.20 36.33 51.38
N LEU A 10 -37.92 35.98 51.51
CA LEU A 10 -37.17 35.23 50.48
C LEU A 10 -37.44 33.74 50.68
N VAL A 11 -38.25 33.14 49.79
CA VAL A 11 -38.43 31.70 49.70
C VAL A 11 -37.27 31.14 48.87
N PHE A 12 -36.32 30.47 49.52
CA PHE A 12 -35.30 29.66 48.84
C PHE A 12 -35.97 28.39 48.29
N GLY A 13 -36.28 28.39 47.00
CA GLY A 13 -36.69 27.19 46.28
C GLY A 13 -35.51 26.23 46.14
N CYS A 14 -35.57 25.09 46.82
CA CYS A 14 -34.67 23.96 46.59
C CYS A 14 -35.01 23.35 45.22
N GLY A 15 -34.24 23.68 44.18
CA GLY A 15 -34.33 23.02 42.89
C GLY A 15 -33.79 21.60 42.95
N PRO A 16 -34.33 20.65 42.18
CA PRO A 16 -33.81 19.28 42.14
C PRO A 16 -32.39 19.30 41.59
N GLY A 17 -31.43 18.86 42.40
CA GLY A 17 -30.03 18.75 42.01
C GLY A 17 -29.88 17.88 40.77
N SER A 18 -29.38 18.49 39.69
CA SER A 18 -28.96 17.77 38.49
C SER A 18 -27.89 16.76 38.88
N ARG A 19 -28.14 15.46 38.65
CA ARG A 19 -27.10 14.43 38.79
C ARG A 19 -25.92 14.80 37.88
N PRO A 20 -24.67 14.75 38.37
CA PRO A 20 -23.51 14.91 37.52
C PRO A 20 -23.57 13.86 36.40
N ALA A 21 -23.31 14.27 35.17
CA ALA A 21 -23.13 13.33 34.07
C ALA A 21 -22.02 12.33 34.44
N PRO A 22 -22.14 11.04 34.05
CA PRO A 22 -21.09 10.07 34.29
C PRO A 22 -19.78 10.58 33.69
N ALA A 23 -18.70 10.52 34.47
CA ALA A 23 -17.38 10.91 34.00
C ALA A 23 -17.02 10.10 32.75
N PRO A 24 -16.35 10.69 31.74
CA PRO A 24 -15.84 9.94 30.61
C PRO A 24 -15.01 8.75 31.10
N PRO A 25 -15.08 7.57 30.45
CA PRO A 25 -14.23 6.45 30.81
C PRO A 25 -12.76 6.89 30.82
N ALA A 26 -12.01 6.47 31.84
CA ALA A 26 -10.62 6.88 32.01
C ALA A 26 -9.78 6.46 30.79
N ALA A 27 -9.01 7.40 30.25
CA ALA A 27 -8.09 7.16 29.14
C ALA A 27 -7.11 6.02 29.48
N LEU A 28 -6.91 5.10 28.53
CA LEU A 28 -5.93 4.04 28.65
C LEU A 28 -4.52 4.59 28.43
N THR A 29 -3.55 4.06 29.17
CA THR A 29 -2.14 4.30 28.88
C THR A 29 -1.72 3.58 27.59
N PRO A 30 -0.68 4.05 26.87
CA PRO A 30 -0.16 3.34 25.69
C PRO A 30 0.16 1.87 25.97
N LYS A 31 0.75 1.58 27.14
CA LYS A 31 1.05 0.20 27.57
C LYS A 31 -0.22 -0.66 27.65
N GLN A 32 -1.30 -0.15 28.23
CA GLN A 32 -2.58 -0.88 28.31
C GLN A 32 -3.21 -1.09 26.94
N ILE A 33 -3.12 -0.11 26.03
CA ILE A 33 -3.60 -0.26 24.65
C ILE A 33 -2.84 -1.40 23.97
N VAL A 34 -1.51 -1.40 24.06
CA VAL A 34 -0.65 -2.45 23.48
C VAL A 34 -0.98 -3.82 24.05
N GLU A 35 -1.02 -3.97 25.37
CA GLU A 35 -1.28 -5.26 26.03
C GLU A 35 -2.63 -5.86 25.62
N ARG A 36 -3.66 -5.03 25.43
CA ARG A 36 -5.00 -5.46 25.03
C ARG A 36 -5.11 -5.74 23.54
N SER A 37 -4.43 -4.97 22.70
CA SER A 37 -4.60 -5.03 21.24
C SER A 37 -3.66 -6.03 20.56
N LYS A 38 -2.50 -6.33 21.15
CA LYS A 38 -1.45 -7.17 20.54
C LYS A 38 -1.98 -8.48 19.92
N PRO A 39 -2.86 -9.25 20.59
CA PRO A 39 -3.36 -10.52 20.05
C PRO A 39 -4.24 -10.39 18.79
N ALA A 40 -4.80 -9.20 18.53
CA ALA A 40 -5.66 -8.93 17.39
C ALA A 40 -4.92 -8.33 16.18
N ILE A 41 -3.68 -7.89 16.37
CA ILE A 41 -2.84 -7.32 15.30
C ILE A 41 -2.02 -8.46 14.69
N VAL A 42 -1.91 -8.48 13.37
CA VAL A 42 -1.31 -9.57 12.61
C VAL A 42 -0.30 -9.04 11.59
N ARG A 43 0.62 -9.91 11.18
CA ARG A 43 1.51 -9.64 10.05
C ARG A 43 0.88 -10.20 8.77
N ILE A 44 0.89 -9.40 7.71
CA ILE A 44 0.45 -9.81 6.37
C ILE A 44 1.68 -10.10 5.53
N GLU A 45 1.71 -11.26 4.89
CA GLU A 45 2.73 -11.68 3.94
C GLU A 45 2.05 -11.97 2.61
N ALA A 46 2.40 -11.23 1.57
CA ALA A 46 1.79 -11.36 0.26
C ALA A 46 2.87 -11.57 -0.81
N GLY A 47 2.79 -12.68 -1.55
CA GLY A 47 3.88 -13.14 -2.41
C GLY A 47 5.17 -13.43 -1.62
N ASP A 48 6.33 -13.25 -2.27
CA ASP A 48 7.64 -13.60 -1.69
C ASP A 48 8.33 -12.42 -0.97
N GLU A 49 7.94 -11.18 -1.27
CA GLU A 49 8.69 -9.98 -0.83
C GLU A 49 7.83 -8.92 -0.12
N ARG A 50 6.49 -8.98 -0.18
CA ARG A 50 5.63 -7.93 0.35
C ARG A 50 5.16 -8.26 1.77
N VAL A 51 5.46 -7.37 2.69
CA VAL A 51 5.06 -7.47 4.11
C VAL A 51 4.29 -6.22 4.51
N GLY A 52 3.23 -6.42 5.28
CA GLY A 52 2.44 -5.37 5.90
C GLY A 52 1.90 -5.79 7.26
N THR A 53 1.06 -4.92 7.81
CA THR A 53 0.32 -5.15 9.05
C THR A 53 -1.17 -5.28 8.73
N GLY A 54 -1.89 -6.04 9.55
CA GLY A 54 -3.34 -5.99 9.59
C GLY A 54 -3.84 -6.12 11.02
N PHE A 55 -5.15 -6.03 11.20
CA PHE A 55 -5.77 -6.26 12.49
C PHE A 55 -7.19 -6.82 12.34
N VAL A 56 -7.60 -7.62 13.31
CA VAL A 56 -8.91 -8.27 13.33
C VAL A 56 -9.97 -7.29 13.83
N ILE A 57 -11.09 -7.18 13.11
CA ILE A 57 -12.26 -6.36 13.51
C ILE A 57 -13.51 -7.19 13.81
N ASP A 58 -13.50 -8.47 13.45
CA ASP A 58 -14.59 -9.41 13.70
C ASP A 58 -14.00 -10.73 14.20
N PRO A 59 -14.48 -11.28 15.34
CA PRO A 59 -14.02 -12.57 15.86
C PRO A 59 -14.18 -13.75 14.89
N ALA A 60 -15.04 -13.64 13.87
CA ALA A 60 -15.15 -14.58 12.75
C ALA A 60 -13.97 -14.52 11.77
N GLY A 61 -12.91 -13.77 12.09
CA GLY A 61 -11.66 -13.70 11.33
C GLY A 61 -11.68 -12.69 10.19
N VAL A 62 -12.35 -11.55 10.35
CA VAL A 62 -12.23 -10.43 9.39
C VAL A 62 -11.02 -9.59 9.77
N VAL A 63 -10.04 -9.53 8.88
CA VAL A 63 -8.79 -8.78 9.06
C VAL A 63 -8.78 -7.57 8.11
N VAL A 64 -8.50 -6.38 8.65
CA VAL A 64 -8.28 -5.15 7.89
C VAL A 64 -6.81 -5.04 7.53
N THR A 65 -6.51 -4.59 6.31
CA THR A 65 -5.18 -4.12 5.89
C THR A 65 -5.32 -3.10 4.76
N ASN A 66 -4.22 -2.56 4.25
CA ASN A 66 -4.26 -1.72 3.06
C ASN A 66 -4.36 -2.55 1.77
N LEU A 67 -5.03 -2.01 0.75
CA LEU A 67 -5.16 -2.67 -0.53
C LEU A 67 -3.80 -2.91 -1.19
N HIS A 68 -2.90 -1.92 -1.19
CA HIS A 68 -1.58 -2.05 -1.80
C HIS A 68 -0.71 -3.16 -1.17
N VAL A 69 -1.01 -3.55 0.08
CA VAL A 69 -0.30 -4.66 0.75
C VAL A 69 -0.65 -6.00 0.12
N VAL A 70 -1.86 -6.17 -0.42
CA VAL A 70 -2.36 -7.47 -0.90
C VAL A 70 -2.69 -7.51 -2.39
N ALA A 71 -2.84 -6.34 -3.04
CA ALA A 71 -3.20 -6.24 -4.45
C ALA A 71 -2.21 -6.99 -5.36
N ALA A 72 -2.76 -7.63 -6.39
CA ALA A 72 -2.07 -8.44 -7.40
C ALA A 72 -1.42 -9.74 -6.89
N MET A 73 -1.64 -10.12 -5.62
CA MET A 73 -0.95 -11.26 -5.00
C MET A 73 -1.81 -12.53 -5.03
N ASP A 74 -1.28 -13.59 -5.65
CA ASP A 74 -1.94 -14.90 -5.72
C ASP A 74 -1.91 -15.68 -4.40
N VAL A 75 -0.96 -15.33 -3.52
CA VAL A 75 -0.78 -15.98 -2.22
C VAL A 75 -0.68 -14.91 -1.15
N ILE A 76 -1.61 -14.97 -0.19
CA ILE A 76 -1.64 -14.09 0.98
C ILE A 76 -1.66 -14.98 2.22
N ARG A 77 -0.81 -14.67 3.19
CA ARG A 77 -0.74 -15.33 4.49
C ARG A 77 -0.85 -14.29 5.60
N VAL A 78 -1.52 -14.70 6.67
CA VAL A 78 -1.64 -13.94 7.91
C VAL A 78 -0.88 -14.68 9.00
N LYS A 79 0.13 -14.03 9.58
CA LYS A 79 0.87 -14.55 10.72
C LYS A 79 0.39 -13.88 12.00
N LEU A 80 -0.09 -14.69 12.94
CA LEU A 80 -0.60 -14.29 14.24
C LEU A 80 0.54 -14.09 15.26
N LEU A 81 0.21 -13.47 16.40
CA LEU A 81 1.14 -13.26 17.51
C LEU A 81 1.75 -14.56 18.05
N ASP A 82 0.99 -15.65 18.05
CA ASP A 82 1.43 -16.97 18.52
C ASP A 82 2.37 -17.69 17.53
N GLY A 83 2.71 -17.05 16.41
CA GLY A 83 3.54 -17.59 15.34
C GLY A 83 2.77 -18.42 14.31
N THR A 84 1.48 -18.70 14.54
CA THR A 84 0.63 -19.43 13.59
C THR A 84 0.52 -18.64 12.30
N THR A 85 0.77 -19.31 11.17
CA THR A 85 0.58 -18.73 9.84
C THR A 85 -0.63 -19.38 9.18
N ILE A 86 -1.56 -18.55 8.70
CA ILE A 86 -2.83 -18.99 8.11
C ILE A 86 -2.90 -18.45 6.69
N ALA A 87 -3.21 -19.32 5.72
CA ALA A 87 -3.47 -18.89 4.35
C ALA A 87 -4.81 -18.15 4.27
N VAL A 88 -4.87 -17.11 3.47
CA VAL A 88 -6.11 -16.39 3.16
C VAL A 88 -6.65 -16.93 1.85
N ASP A 89 -7.89 -17.43 1.89
CA ASP A 89 -8.55 -17.99 0.70
C ASP A 89 -9.60 -17.02 0.11
N GLU A 90 -10.08 -16.06 0.91
CA GLU A 90 -11.16 -15.14 0.55
C GLU A 90 -10.83 -13.69 0.93
N ILE A 91 -11.13 -12.78 0.00
CA ILE A 91 -11.22 -11.34 0.24
C ILE A 91 -12.69 -11.02 0.49
N VAL A 92 -13.02 -10.51 1.67
CA VAL A 92 -14.40 -10.17 2.08
C VAL A 92 -14.90 -8.94 1.33
N ALA A 93 -14.06 -7.92 1.19
CA ALA A 93 -14.32 -6.69 0.47
C ALA A 93 -13.00 -5.93 0.26
N PHE A 94 -12.97 -4.99 -0.70
CA PHE A 94 -11.87 -4.06 -0.84
C PHE A 94 -12.37 -2.73 -1.43
N ASP A 95 -11.62 -1.67 -1.19
CA ASP A 95 -11.92 -0.31 -1.66
C ASP A 95 -10.64 0.31 -2.24
N PRO A 96 -10.53 0.41 -3.58
CA PRO A 96 -9.39 1.04 -4.23
C PRO A 96 -9.26 2.54 -3.98
N GLU A 97 -10.36 3.26 -3.75
CA GLU A 97 -10.32 4.70 -3.53
C GLU A 97 -9.70 5.04 -2.17
N HIS A 98 -9.95 4.19 -1.17
CA HIS A 98 -9.46 4.37 0.20
C HIS A 98 -8.26 3.48 0.55
N ASP A 99 -7.71 2.72 -0.40
CA ASP A 99 -6.60 1.79 -0.18
C ASP A 99 -6.86 0.80 0.97
N LEU A 100 -8.05 0.18 1.00
CA LEU A 100 -8.46 -0.77 2.04
C LEU A 100 -8.78 -2.16 1.48
N ALA A 101 -8.45 -3.20 2.24
CA ALA A 101 -8.87 -4.58 1.99
C ALA A 101 -9.30 -5.27 3.29
N LEU A 102 -10.37 -6.05 3.22
CA LEU A 102 -10.87 -6.93 4.27
C LEU A 102 -10.62 -8.38 3.86
N LEU A 103 -9.81 -9.09 4.62
CA LEU A 103 -9.44 -10.48 4.39
C LEU A 103 -10.26 -11.40 5.31
N ARG A 104 -10.55 -12.62 4.84
CA ARG A 104 -11.09 -13.69 5.68
C ARG A 104 -9.98 -14.64 6.11
N VAL A 105 -9.82 -14.82 7.41
CA VAL A 105 -8.93 -15.82 8.01
C VAL A 105 -9.79 -16.91 8.66
N ALA A 106 -9.79 -18.10 8.07
CA ALA A 106 -10.54 -19.23 8.61
C ALA A 106 -9.81 -19.85 9.81
N ARG A 107 -10.45 -19.87 10.99
CA ARG A 107 -9.94 -20.54 12.19
C ARG A 107 -11.10 -21.14 13.00
N PRO A 108 -10.92 -22.33 13.63
CA PRO A 108 -11.96 -22.93 14.47
C PRO A 108 -12.24 -22.13 15.76
N THR A 109 -11.27 -21.36 16.24
CA THR A 109 -11.38 -20.54 17.44
C THR A 109 -11.57 -19.07 17.09
N PRO A 110 -12.49 -18.34 17.73
CA PRO A 110 -12.65 -16.90 17.51
C PRO A 110 -11.36 -16.14 17.74
N LEU A 111 -11.08 -15.15 16.89
CA LEU A 111 -9.93 -14.26 17.04
C LEU A 111 -10.29 -13.06 17.95
N PRO A 112 -9.35 -12.55 18.77
CA PRO A 112 -9.51 -11.26 19.43
C PRO A 112 -9.74 -10.17 18.37
N ALA A 113 -10.73 -9.31 18.57
CA ALA A 113 -11.09 -8.24 17.64
C ALA A 113 -10.92 -6.87 18.29
N LEU A 114 -10.47 -5.89 17.51
CA LEU A 114 -10.32 -4.51 17.94
C LEU A 114 -11.61 -3.71 17.71
N PRO A 115 -12.03 -2.89 18.69
CA PRO A 115 -13.15 -1.98 18.49
C PRO A 115 -12.75 -0.85 17.52
N LEU A 116 -13.62 -0.56 16.55
CA LEU A 116 -13.51 0.63 15.72
C LEU A 116 -14.14 1.83 16.46
N GLY A 117 -13.41 2.94 16.54
CA GLY A 117 -13.92 4.22 17.03
C GLY A 117 -14.55 5.05 15.90
N ASP A 118 -15.15 6.19 16.26
CA ASP A 118 -15.70 7.14 15.29
C ASP A 118 -14.62 8.15 14.84
N SER A 119 -14.05 7.92 13.66
CA SER A 119 -13.02 8.82 13.10
C SER A 119 -13.56 10.20 12.71
N ALA A 120 -14.88 10.42 12.68
CA ALA A 120 -15.45 11.75 12.43
C ALA A 120 -15.30 12.70 13.63
N GLN A 121 -15.02 12.17 14.83
CA GLN A 121 -14.75 12.98 16.02
C GLN A 121 -13.27 13.35 16.17
N VAL A 122 -12.40 12.82 15.31
CA VAL A 122 -10.96 13.04 15.38
C VAL A 122 -10.61 14.45 14.91
N ALA A 123 -9.76 15.14 15.67
CA ALA A 123 -9.31 16.49 15.38
C ALA A 123 -7.79 16.63 15.51
N ALA A 124 -7.24 17.71 14.92
CA ALA A 124 -5.84 18.03 15.08
C ALA A 124 -5.49 18.26 16.57
N GLY A 125 -4.40 17.65 17.03
CA GLY A 125 -3.96 17.67 18.43
C GLY A 125 -4.36 16.45 19.24
N ASP A 126 -5.27 15.61 18.74
CA ASP A 126 -5.61 14.36 19.43
C ASP A 126 -4.41 13.41 19.48
N PRO A 127 -4.18 12.71 20.61
CA PRO A 127 -3.11 11.72 20.70
C PRO A 127 -3.44 10.51 19.82
N VAL A 128 -2.43 9.98 19.15
CA VAL A 128 -2.54 8.76 18.34
C VAL A 128 -1.41 7.79 18.68
N LEU A 129 -1.75 6.51 18.78
CA LEU A 129 -0.80 5.42 18.94
C LEU A 129 -0.86 4.53 17.71
N ALA A 130 0.24 4.35 16.99
CA ALA A 130 0.37 3.42 15.89
C ALA A 130 1.02 2.12 16.37
N ILE A 131 0.49 0.98 15.92
CA ILE A 131 1.10 -0.32 16.17
C ILE A 131 1.22 -1.06 14.84
N GLY A 132 2.42 -1.53 14.51
CA GLY A 132 2.66 -2.27 13.26
C GLY A 132 3.86 -3.20 13.33
N ASN A 133 4.12 -3.90 12.24
CA ASN A 133 5.23 -4.84 12.08
C ASN A 133 6.21 -4.32 11.01
N PRO A 134 7.02 -3.28 11.33
CA PRO A 134 7.91 -2.69 10.34
C PRO A 134 9.00 -3.66 9.90
N LEU A 135 9.33 -3.61 8.61
CA LEU A 135 10.39 -4.39 7.94
C LEU A 135 10.26 -5.92 8.03
N GLY A 136 9.15 -6.46 8.54
CA GLY A 136 8.92 -7.91 8.65
C GLY A 136 9.86 -8.67 9.60
N VAL A 137 10.81 -7.99 10.25
CA VAL A 137 11.79 -8.57 11.20
C VAL A 137 11.62 -8.03 12.62
N LEU A 138 10.94 -6.89 12.79
CA LEU A 138 10.62 -6.32 14.09
C LEU A 138 9.18 -6.67 14.44
N ASP A 139 8.99 -7.70 15.27
CA ASP A 139 7.68 -8.07 15.78
C ASP A 139 7.13 -6.94 16.68
N TYR A 140 6.05 -6.28 16.24
CA TYR A 140 5.31 -5.26 17.00
C TYR A 140 6.12 -4.04 17.43
N THR A 141 6.23 -3.07 16.52
CA THR A 141 6.68 -1.72 16.85
C THR A 141 5.51 -0.84 17.24
N VAL A 142 5.70 -0.10 18.32
CA VAL A 142 4.75 0.88 18.86
C VAL A 142 5.37 2.26 18.69
N SER A 143 4.59 3.19 18.15
CA SER A 143 4.97 4.60 18.05
C SER A 143 3.80 5.49 18.43
N ASP A 144 4.09 6.60 19.10
CA ASP A 144 3.11 7.59 19.51
C ASP A 144 3.31 8.91 18.77
N GLY A 145 2.26 9.72 18.76
CA GLY A 145 2.26 11.03 18.14
C GLY A 145 0.91 11.71 18.29
N LEU A 146 0.63 12.64 17.40
CA LEU A 146 -0.60 13.40 17.34
C LEU A 146 -1.24 13.26 15.96
N ILE A 147 -2.55 13.45 15.90
CA ILE A 147 -3.23 13.85 14.68
C ILE A 147 -2.76 15.26 14.33
N SER A 148 -1.97 15.37 13.27
CA SER A 148 -1.46 16.65 12.80
C SER A 148 -2.54 17.45 12.07
N SER A 149 -3.39 16.77 11.30
CA SER A 149 -4.49 17.37 10.55
C SER A 149 -5.42 16.29 9.98
N VAL A 150 -6.70 16.63 9.77
CA VAL A 150 -7.61 15.83 8.95
C VAL A 150 -7.61 16.45 7.54
N ARG A 151 -7.12 15.70 6.55
CA ARG A 151 -6.87 16.18 5.19
C ARG A 151 -7.92 15.65 4.24
N GLN A 152 -8.71 16.53 3.65
CA GLN A 152 -9.53 16.19 2.49
C GLN A 152 -8.69 16.37 1.22
N LEU A 153 -8.29 15.28 0.59
CA LEU A 153 -7.47 15.32 -0.63
C LEU A 153 -8.32 15.44 -1.89
N ALA A 154 -9.53 14.87 -1.87
CA ALA A 154 -10.52 14.97 -2.93
C ALA A 154 -11.93 14.82 -2.32
N PRO A 155 -13.01 15.13 -3.06
CA PRO A 155 -14.37 14.75 -2.65
C PRO A 155 -14.42 13.25 -2.36
N GLY A 156 -14.85 12.88 -1.14
CA GLY A 156 -14.89 11.48 -0.69
C GLY A 156 -13.58 10.93 -0.11
N LEU A 157 -12.41 11.51 -0.43
CA LEU A 157 -11.12 11.02 0.05
C LEU A 157 -10.58 11.88 1.20
N THR A 158 -10.64 11.32 2.42
CA THR A 158 -10.12 11.93 3.64
C THR A 158 -8.99 11.09 4.22
N LEU A 159 -7.90 11.71 4.67
CA LEU A 159 -6.80 11.06 5.36
C LEU A 159 -6.51 11.75 6.70
N LEU A 160 -6.14 10.96 7.70
CA LEU A 160 -5.61 11.43 8.97
C LEU A 160 -4.10 11.63 8.81
N GLN A 161 -3.64 12.88 8.79
CA GLN A 161 -2.21 13.17 8.87
C GLN A 161 -1.75 12.97 10.32
N ILE A 162 -0.71 12.18 10.54
CA ILE A 162 -0.19 11.84 11.86
C ILE A 162 1.27 12.23 12.01
N SER A 163 1.70 12.53 13.23
CA SER A 163 3.12 12.72 13.56
C SER A 163 3.79 11.43 14.06
N ALA A 164 3.00 10.40 14.40
CA ALA A 164 3.53 9.11 14.84
C ALA A 164 4.38 8.50 13.72
N PRO A 165 5.65 8.15 14.00
CA PRO A 165 6.52 7.52 13.00
C PRO A 165 5.96 6.18 12.52
N ILE A 166 5.81 6.04 11.21
CA ILE A 166 5.51 4.76 10.55
C ILE A 166 6.57 4.49 9.48
N SER A 167 6.78 3.23 9.14
CA SER A 167 7.76 2.82 8.13
C SER A 167 7.19 1.68 7.28
N GLN A 168 7.96 1.25 6.27
CA GLN A 168 7.58 0.11 5.44
C GLN A 168 7.31 -1.13 6.31
N GLY A 169 6.17 -1.79 6.09
CA GLY A 169 5.67 -2.89 6.92
C GLY A 169 4.62 -2.47 7.95
N SER A 170 4.57 -1.20 8.36
CA SER A 170 3.48 -0.68 9.20
C SER A 170 2.17 -0.46 8.42
N SER A 171 2.21 -0.37 7.09
CA SER A 171 1.01 -0.23 6.25
C SER A 171 -0.05 -1.27 6.59
N GLY A 172 -1.29 -0.83 6.79
CA GLY A 172 -2.43 -1.65 7.20
C GLY A 172 -2.58 -1.83 8.72
N GLY A 173 -1.65 -1.30 9.52
CA GLY A 173 -1.72 -1.34 10.98
C GLY A 173 -2.75 -0.38 11.59
N PRO A 174 -3.26 -0.66 12.80
CA PRO A 174 -4.22 0.21 13.47
C PRO A 174 -3.58 1.47 14.07
N LEU A 175 -4.33 2.57 14.00
CA LEU A 175 -4.11 3.81 14.72
C LEU A 175 -5.14 3.93 15.86
N PHE A 176 -4.68 4.03 17.10
CA PHE A 176 -5.55 4.06 18.27
C PHE A 176 -5.73 5.46 18.85
N ASN A 177 -6.94 5.74 19.33
CA ASN A 177 -7.20 6.84 20.27
C ASN A 177 -6.87 6.44 21.72
N ALA A 178 -7.02 7.38 22.65
CA ALA A 178 -6.79 7.16 24.08
C ALA A 178 -7.79 6.20 24.75
N ALA A 179 -8.92 5.87 24.10
CA ALA A 179 -9.86 4.85 24.58
C ALA A 179 -9.45 3.42 24.19
N GLY A 180 -8.41 3.26 23.34
CA GLY A 180 -8.00 1.97 22.80
C GLY A 180 -8.85 1.51 21.62
N GLU A 181 -9.58 2.42 20.99
CA GLU A 181 -10.36 2.17 19.77
C GLU A 181 -9.54 2.55 18.54
N VAL A 182 -9.71 1.79 17.46
CA VAL A 182 -9.06 2.08 16.18
C VAL A 182 -9.77 3.24 15.50
N ILE A 183 -9.08 4.36 15.31
CA ILE A 183 -9.56 5.55 14.59
C ILE A 183 -9.04 5.66 13.16
N GLY A 184 -8.10 4.79 12.78
CA GLY A 184 -7.63 4.72 11.39
C GLY A 184 -6.68 3.56 11.11
N VAL A 185 -6.29 3.45 9.85
CA VAL A 185 -5.39 2.42 9.31
C VAL A 185 -4.17 3.11 8.74
N SER A 186 -2.99 2.90 9.31
CA SER A 186 -1.76 3.56 8.86
C SER A 186 -1.44 3.19 7.41
N THR A 187 -1.19 4.19 6.57
CA THR A 187 -0.79 4.02 5.17
C THR A 187 0.38 4.95 4.85
N ALA A 188 1.40 4.41 4.20
CA ALA A 188 2.58 5.18 3.79
C ALA A 188 2.31 5.81 2.41
N VAL A 189 2.01 7.11 2.37
CA VAL A 189 1.53 7.76 1.12
C VAL A 189 2.62 8.55 0.38
N PHE A 190 3.75 8.92 0.98
CA PHE A 190 4.72 9.79 0.30
C PHE A 190 6.19 9.51 0.66
N THR A 191 7.04 9.36 -0.36
CA THR A 191 8.50 9.30 -0.25
C THR A 191 9.20 10.66 -0.43
N GLU A 192 8.47 11.69 -0.87
CA GLU A 192 9.01 13.04 -1.12
C GLU A 192 8.59 14.03 -0.02
N GLY A 193 9.15 13.84 1.17
CA GLY A 193 8.96 14.73 2.32
C GLY A 193 9.30 14.01 3.62
N GLN A 194 10.13 14.62 4.47
CA GLN A 194 10.40 14.03 5.79
C GLN A 194 9.17 14.21 6.71
N ASN A 195 8.78 13.16 7.43
CA ASN A 195 7.74 13.15 8.47
C ASN A 195 6.29 13.41 8.01
N LEU A 196 5.91 13.00 6.80
CA LEU A 196 4.51 12.98 6.36
C LEU A 196 3.93 11.56 6.45
N ASN A 197 3.25 11.28 7.55
CA ASN A 197 2.60 9.99 7.79
C ASN A 197 1.07 10.16 7.73
N PHE A 198 0.38 9.15 7.21
CA PHE A 198 -1.06 9.20 7.01
C PHE A 198 -1.76 7.94 7.51
N GLY A 199 -3.06 8.05 7.74
CA GLY A 199 -3.95 6.95 8.01
C GLY A 199 -5.30 7.12 7.33
N VAL A 200 -5.88 6.01 6.89
CA VAL A 200 -7.25 5.95 6.36
C VAL A 200 -8.22 5.94 7.56
N PRO A 201 -9.24 6.81 7.60
CA PRO A 201 -10.22 6.86 8.70
C PRO A 201 -10.92 5.51 8.99
N SER A 202 -11.19 5.20 10.27
CA SER A 202 -11.89 3.97 10.67
C SER A 202 -13.33 3.89 10.15
N ASN A 203 -13.98 5.04 9.91
CA ASN A 203 -15.33 5.07 9.33
C ASN A 203 -15.36 4.51 7.90
N ASP A 204 -14.26 4.61 7.13
CA ASP A 204 -14.17 4.01 5.79
C ASP A 204 -14.09 2.48 5.90
N VAL A 205 -13.36 1.96 6.89
CA VAL A 205 -13.35 0.53 7.24
C VAL A 205 -14.76 0.06 7.61
N ALA A 206 -15.45 0.80 8.49
CA ALA A 206 -16.82 0.46 8.90
C ALA A 206 -17.81 0.51 7.73
N ALA A 207 -17.65 1.44 6.79
CA ALA A 207 -18.46 1.54 5.59
C ALA A 207 -18.19 0.41 4.60
N LEU A 208 -16.94 -0.03 4.47
CA LEU A 208 -16.53 -1.18 3.65
C LEU A 208 -17.08 -2.49 4.22
N ALA A 209 -16.97 -2.69 5.55
CA ALA A 209 -17.46 -3.90 6.22
C ALA A 209 -18.98 -4.12 6.08
N LYS A 210 -19.77 -3.05 5.89
CA LYS A 210 -21.22 -3.11 5.63
C LYS A 210 -21.59 -3.55 4.21
N ARG A 211 -20.62 -3.64 3.30
CA ARG A 211 -20.84 -3.92 1.87
C ARG A 211 -19.97 -5.10 1.40
N PRO A 212 -20.06 -6.28 2.04
CA PRO A 212 -19.22 -7.42 1.68
C PRO A 212 -19.47 -7.84 0.22
N ARG A 213 -18.39 -8.16 -0.49
CA ARG A 213 -18.37 -8.75 -1.83
C ARG A 213 -17.30 -9.85 -1.84
N PRO A 214 -17.58 -11.01 -1.21
CA PRO A 214 -16.60 -12.07 -1.07
C PRO A 214 -16.11 -12.58 -2.43
N MET A 215 -14.80 -12.77 -2.56
CA MET A 215 -14.17 -13.37 -3.74
C MET A 215 -12.93 -14.18 -3.38
N ALA A 216 -12.60 -15.16 -4.20
CA ALA A 216 -11.39 -15.95 -4.02
C ALA A 216 -10.14 -15.09 -4.25
N VAL A 217 -9.05 -15.37 -3.53
CA VAL A 217 -7.79 -14.61 -3.67
C VAL A 217 -7.27 -14.59 -5.12
N GLY A 218 -7.39 -15.69 -5.87
CA GLY A 218 -6.98 -15.71 -7.28
C GLY A 218 -7.79 -14.78 -8.19
N GLU A 219 -9.10 -14.64 -7.93
CA GLU A 219 -9.97 -13.68 -8.66
C GLU A 219 -9.58 -12.24 -8.31
N PHE A 220 -9.40 -11.97 -7.02
CA PHE A 220 -8.93 -10.68 -6.54
C PHE A 220 -7.56 -10.29 -7.12
N ALA A 221 -6.61 -11.22 -7.16
CA ALA A 221 -5.29 -11.00 -7.74
C ALA A 221 -5.41 -10.63 -9.22
N ALA A 222 -6.25 -11.35 -9.99
CA ALA A 222 -6.48 -11.02 -11.40
C ALA A 222 -7.14 -9.65 -11.60
N LEU A 223 -8.07 -9.26 -10.72
CA LEU A 223 -8.77 -7.98 -10.79
C LEU A 223 -7.87 -6.79 -10.43
N THR A 224 -6.95 -6.98 -9.48
CA THR A 224 -6.09 -5.92 -8.93
C THR A 224 -4.68 -5.90 -9.50
N ARG A 225 -4.30 -6.88 -10.35
CA ARG A 225 -3.08 -6.80 -11.15
C ARG A 225 -3.12 -5.52 -11.98
N PRO A 226 -2.07 -4.67 -11.93
CA PRO A 226 -1.95 -3.55 -12.83
C PRO A 226 -2.10 -4.07 -14.25
N ARG A 227 -3.16 -3.63 -14.95
CA ARG A 227 -3.21 -3.86 -16.38
C ARG A 227 -2.05 -3.07 -16.96
N ALA A 228 -1.23 -3.74 -17.77
CA ALA A 228 -0.30 -3.06 -18.65
C ALA A 228 -1.03 -1.87 -19.29
N PRO A 229 -0.50 -0.64 -19.21
CA PRO A 229 -1.19 0.50 -19.77
C PRO A 229 -1.48 0.21 -21.24
N GLU A 230 -2.76 0.24 -21.61
CA GLU A 230 -3.19 0.15 -23.00
C GLU A 230 -2.89 1.50 -23.64
N ILE A 231 -1.91 1.52 -24.53
CA ILE A 231 -1.51 2.73 -25.23
C ILE A 231 -2.17 2.68 -26.59
N VAL A 232 -3.17 3.53 -26.81
CA VAL A 232 -3.82 3.63 -28.11
C VAL A 232 -3.04 4.61 -28.98
N VAL A 233 -2.40 4.11 -30.04
CA VAL A 233 -1.62 4.91 -30.99
C VAL A 233 -2.09 4.59 -32.39
N ASP A 234 -2.49 5.61 -33.15
CA ASP A 234 -3.01 5.48 -34.52
C ASP A 234 -4.15 4.44 -34.65
N GLY A 235 -5.00 4.33 -33.62
CA GLY A 235 -6.11 3.35 -33.58
C GLY A 235 -5.69 1.92 -33.25
N VAL A 236 -4.39 1.67 -33.02
CA VAL A 236 -3.85 0.39 -32.57
C VAL A 236 -3.75 0.40 -31.05
N THR A 237 -4.34 -0.60 -30.40
CA THR A 237 -4.21 -0.79 -28.95
C THR A 237 -2.92 -1.56 -28.67
N ILE A 238 -1.96 -0.90 -28.04
CA ILE A 238 -0.68 -1.49 -27.66
C ILE A 238 -0.78 -1.95 -26.21
N VAL A 239 -0.79 -3.26 -26.03
CA VAL A 239 -0.70 -3.89 -24.71
C VAL A 239 0.77 -4.15 -24.39
N ARG A 240 1.29 -3.41 -23.40
CA ARG A 240 2.67 -3.57 -22.93
C ARG A 240 2.87 -4.97 -22.33
N LYS A 241 3.94 -5.65 -22.70
CA LYS A 241 4.32 -6.97 -22.15
C LYS A 241 5.79 -6.92 -21.80
N VAL A 242 6.09 -6.21 -20.71
CA VAL A 242 7.45 -6.09 -20.17
C VAL A 242 7.87 -7.47 -19.63
N PRO A 243 8.95 -8.09 -20.14
CA PRO A 243 9.41 -9.38 -19.65
C PRO A 243 9.92 -9.26 -18.21
N GLU A 244 9.53 -10.20 -17.36
CA GLU A 244 10.13 -10.37 -16.04
C GLU A 244 11.33 -11.30 -16.14
N HIS A 245 12.48 -10.83 -15.65
CA HIS A 245 13.71 -11.61 -15.62
C HIS A 245 14.09 -11.96 -14.17
N PRO A 246 14.55 -13.19 -13.91
CA PRO A 246 15.15 -13.51 -12.62
C PRO A 246 16.47 -12.74 -12.50
N VAL A 247 16.83 -12.37 -11.28
CA VAL A 247 18.08 -11.62 -11.05
C VAL A 247 19.33 -12.47 -11.38
N ALA A 248 19.15 -13.80 -11.52
CA ALA A 248 20.14 -14.74 -12.07
C ALA A 248 20.47 -14.54 -13.56
N ILE A 249 19.72 -13.71 -14.30
CA ILE A 249 20.01 -13.42 -15.70
C ILE A 249 21.41 -12.79 -15.92
N PHE A 250 21.98 -12.19 -14.87
CA PHE A 250 23.34 -11.64 -14.89
C PHE A 250 24.37 -12.54 -14.20
N ASP A 251 24.05 -13.80 -13.93
CA ASP A 251 25.00 -14.73 -13.32
C ASP A 251 26.20 -14.95 -14.27
N GLY A 252 27.41 -14.75 -13.74
CA GLY A 252 28.66 -14.82 -14.51
C GLY A 252 28.91 -13.63 -15.43
N CYS A 253 28.08 -12.58 -15.41
CA CYS A 253 28.31 -11.38 -16.20
C CYS A 253 29.27 -10.40 -15.52
N ASP A 254 30.14 -9.77 -16.31
CA ASP A 254 30.97 -8.66 -15.87
C ASP A 254 30.06 -7.47 -15.49
N PRO A 255 30.19 -6.89 -14.28
CA PRO A 255 29.43 -5.71 -13.88
C PRO A 255 29.53 -4.54 -14.89
N THR A 256 30.68 -4.40 -15.54
CA THR A 256 30.92 -3.38 -16.57
C THR A 256 30.00 -3.61 -17.77
N ALA A 257 29.82 -4.86 -18.20
CA ALA A 257 28.96 -5.19 -19.34
C ALA A 257 27.48 -4.92 -19.03
N VAL A 258 27.05 -5.12 -17.79
CA VAL A 258 25.70 -4.76 -17.34
C VAL A 258 25.53 -3.24 -17.34
N ALA A 259 26.51 -2.50 -16.82
CA ALA A 259 26.49 -1.04 -16.81
C ALA A 259 26.48 -0.43 -18.22
N GLU A 260 27.29 -0.97 -19.15
CA GLU A 260 27.32 -0.56 -20.56
C GLU A 260 25.97 -0.80 -21.26
N ALA A 261 25.32 -1.92 -20.97
CA ALA A 261 24.00 -2.22 -21.51
C ALA A 261 22.93 -1.25 -20.97
N VAL A 262 22.93 -0.97 -19.67
CA VAL A 262 22.04 0.03 -19.06
C VAL A 262 22.26 1.39 -19.72
N GLN A 263 23.51 1.83 -19.87
CA GLN A 263 23.84 3.10 -20.51
C GLN A 263 23.38 3.16 -21.97
N ALA A 264 23.58 2.08 -22.73
CA ALA A 264 23.15 2.01 -24.12
C ALA A 264 21.62 2.06 -24.24
N ILE A 265 20.90 1.40 -23.35
CA ILE A 265 19.44 1.42 -23.28
C ILE A 265 18.94 2.83 -22.93
N ASP A 266 19.49 3.47 -21.91
CA ASP A 266 19.10 4.82 -21.50
C ASP A 266 19.34 5.86 -22.61
N ALA A 267 20.46 5.74 -23.32
CA ALA A 267 20.75 6.57 -24.48
C ALA A 267 19.74 6.34 -25.61
N ALA A 268 19.43 5.08 -25.92
CA ALA A 268 18.44 4.74 -26.94
C ALA A 268 17.06 5.31 -26.59
N ILE A 269 16.63 5.16 -25.34
CA ILE A 269 15.38 5.70 -24.81
C ILE A 269 15.33 7.22 -24.95
N SER A 270 16.39 7.91 -24.51
CA SER A 270 16.47 9.38 -24.51
C SER A 270 16.39 9.96 -25.92
N ILE A 271 16.86 9.23 -26.93
CA ILE A 271 16.78 9.63 -28.34
C ILE A 271 15.45 9.20 -28.97
N GLY A 272 15.01 7.96 -28.73
CA GLY A 272 13.86 7.36 -29.40
C GLY A 272 12.51 7.83 -28.87
N ALA A 273 12.36 8.06 -27.56
CA ALA A 273 11.08 8.46 -26.99
C ALA A 273 10.59 9.83 -27.52
N PRO A 274 11.42 10.88 -27.63
CA PRO A 274 11.02 12.13 -28.28
C PRO A 274 10.66 11.97 -29.76
N VAL A 275 11.30 11.05 -30.48
CA VAL A 275 10.99 10.74 -31.89
C VAL A 275 9.60 10.10 -31.98
N TYR A 276 9.32 9.11 -31.12
CA TYR A 276 8.02 8.48 -31.01
C TYR A 276 6.90 9.49 -30.72
N ASN A 277 7.11 10.37 -29.72
CA ASN A 277 6.12 11.35 -29.29
C ASN A 277 5.76 12.39 -30.36
N ARG A 278 6.59 12.55 -31.39
CA ARG A 278 6.31 13.40 -32.56
C ARG A 278 5.57 12.66 -33.68
N GLY A 279 5.19 11.40 -33.47
CA GLY A 279 4.50 10.54 -34.44
C GLY A 279 5.43 9.75 -35.36
N ASP A 280 6.76 9.86 -35.21
CA ASP A 280 7.72 9.09 -36.02
C ASP A 280 8.00 7.73 -35.37
N HIS A 281 7.00 6.84 -35.43
CA HIS A 281 7.09 5.50 -34.85
C HIS A 281 8.13 4.62 -35.55
N GLU A 282 8.34 4.80 -36.86
CA GLU A 282 9.36 4.06 -37.61
C GLU A 282 10.79 4.51 -37.25
N GLY A 283 11.01 5.82 -37.10
CA GLY A 283 12.28 6.36 -36.62
C GLY A 283 12.61 5.87 -35.22
N CYS A 284 11.65 5.89 -34.29
CA CYS A 284 11.84 5.34 -32.95
C CYS A 284 12.16 3.84 -32.99
N PHE A 285 11.39 3.05 -33.76
CA PHE A 285 11.64 1.63 -33.92
C PHE A 285 13.07 1.35 -34.42
N LYS A 286 13.54 2.07 -35.44
CA LYS A 286 14.90 1.92 -35.98
C LYS A 286 15.98 2.21 -34.93
N ILE A 287 15.79 3.23 -34.10
CA ILE A 287 16.71 3.55 -33.00
C ILE A 287 16.76 2.40 -31.99
N TYR A 288 15.60 1.92 -31.55
CA TYR A 288 15.53 0.83 -30.56
C TYR A 288 16.06 -0.48 -31.13
N GLN A 289 15.79 -0.77 -32.41
CA GLN A 289 16.27 -1.95 -33.11
C GLN A 289 17.79 -1.94 -33.21
N ALA A 290 18.40 -0.82 -33.60
CA ALA A 290 19.86 -0.71 -33.71
C ALA A 290 20.56 -1.01 -32.37
N THR A 291 20.06 -0.44 -31.27
CA THR A 291 20.60 -0.72 -29.93
C THR A 291 20.38 -2.18 -29.53
N SER A 292 19.18 -2.72 -29.77
CA SER A 292 18.85 -4.11 -29.44
C SER A 292 19.73 -5.10 -30.19
N THR A 293 19.91 -4.92 -31.50
CA THR A 293 20.79 -5.75 -32.33
C THR A 293 22.25 -5.63 -31.90
N LYS A 294 22.72 -4.43 -31.52
CA LYS A 294 24.08 -4.27 -30.97
C LYS A 294 24.26 -5.07 -29.68
N LEU A 295 23.34 -4.94 -28.72
CA LEU A 295 23.44 -5.62 -27.43
C LEU A 295 23.30 -7.14 -27.56
N GLU A 296 22.44 -7.61 -28.47
CA GLU A 296 22.30 -9.03 -28.81
C GLU A 296 23.59 -9.61 -29.40
N ALA A 297 24.22 -8.90 -30.34
CA ALA A 297 25.41 -9.39 -31.02
C ALA A 297 26.70 -9.24 -30.19
N SER A 298 26.84 -8.18 -29.40
CA SER A 298 28.15 -7.78 -28.86
C SER A 298 28.27 -7.76 -27.33
N SER A 299 27.19 -7.95 -26.56
CA SER A 299 27.33 -8.01 -25.09
C SER A 299 28.15 -9.23 -24.68
N SER A 300 29.05 -9.10 -23.72
CA SER A 300 29.76 -10.25 -23.14
C SER A 300 28.86 -11.08 -22.22
N CYS A 301 27.76 -10.51 -21.72
CA CYS A 301 26.80 -11.15 -20.83
C CYS A 301 25.76 -11.98 -21.62
N ALA A 302 25.70 -13.29 -21.35
CA ALA A 302 24.78 -14.20 -22.05
C ALA A 302 23.31 -13.81 -21.85
N GLY A 303 22.88 -13.53 -20.62
CA GLY A 303 21.50 -13.15 -20.36
C GLY A 303 21.05 -11.84 -21.02
N ILE A 304 21.98 -10.91 -21.27
CA ILE A 304 21.69 -9.70 -22.06
C ILE A 304 21.45 -10.07 -23.52
N ARG A 305 22.32 -10.91 -24.10
CA ARG A 305 22.16 -11.37 -25.48
C ARG A 305 20.83 -12.10 -25.66
N ASP A 306 20.51 -13.01 -24.75
CA ASP A 306 19.28 -13.81 -24.80
C ASP A 306 18.02 -12.93 -24.66
N ALA A 307 18.02 -11.95 -23.76
CA ALA A 307 16.91 -11.03 -23.59
C ALA A 307 16.63 -10.20 -24.87
N PHE A 308 17.69 -9.69 -25.51
CA PHE A 308 17.54 -8.93 -26.75
C PHE A 308 17.20 -9.80 -27.96
N GLY A 309 17.72 -11.03 -28.02
CA GLY A 309 17.32 -12.02 -29.01
C GLY A 309 15.82 -12.32 -28.95
N ALA A 310 15.27 -12.54 -27.74
CA ALA A 310 13.84 -12.77 -27.56
C ALA A 310 13.00 -11.54 -27.96
N GLY A 311 13.46 -10.34 -27.62
CA GLY A 311 12.82 -9.08 -28.00
C GLY A 311 12.77 -8.88 -29.52
N LEU A 312 13.89 -9.12 -30.21
CA LEU A 312 14.00 -9.02 -31.66
C LEU A 312 13.14 -10.10 -32.38
N LEU A 313 13.06 -11.31 -31.83
CA LEU A 313 12.16 -12.34 -32.34
C LEU A 313 10.69 -11.94 -32.22
N ARG A 314 10.29 -11.34 -31.08
CA ARG A 314 8.92 -10.85 -30.88
C ARG A 314 8.54 -9.79 -31.90
N VAL A 315 9.45 -8.86 -32.22
CA VAL A 315 9.25 -7.83 -33.25
C VAL A 315 8.86 -8.42 -34.61
N GLY A 316 9.42 -9.58 -34.98
CA GLY A 316 9.13 -10.25 -36.26
C GLY A 316 7.65 -10.65 -36.44
N SER A 317 6.90 -10.79 -35.35
CA SER A 317 5.47 -11.13 -35.38
C SER A 317 4.54 -9.90 -35.44
N LEU A 318 5.08 -8.68 -35.32
CA LEU A 318 4.31 -7.45 -35.21
C LEU A 318 4.25 -6.70 -36.55
N THR A 319 3.13 -6.01 -36.79
CA THR A 319 2.84 -5.43 -38.10
C THR A 319 3.20 -3.95 -38.19
N THR A 320 2.93 -3.18 -37.14
CA THR A 320 3.11 -1.72 -37.18
C THR A 320 4.43 -1.28 -36.55
N PRO A 321 5.04 -0.18 -37.02
CA PRO A 321 6.23 0.39 -36.37
C PRO A 321 5.99 0.77 -34.90
N ALA A 322 4.78 1.20 -34.55
CA ALA A 322 4.38 1.53 -33.19
C ALA A 322 4.45 0.30 -32.26
N GLU A 323 3.84 -0.82 -32.65
CA GLU A 323 3.91 -2.08 -31.91
C GLU A 323 5.36 -2.58 -31.77
N ARG A 324 6.14 -2.49 -32.85
CA ARG A 324 7.53 -2.93 -32.87
C ARG A 324 8.42 -2.08 -31.96
N ALA A 325 8.25 -0.77 -31.96
CA ALA A 325 8.95 0.14 -31.04
C ALA A 325 8.62 -0.20 -29.58
N TRP A 326 7.34 -0.41 -29.26
CA TRP A 326 6.93 -0.77 -27.91
C TRP A 326 7.38 -2.16 -27.47
N ALA A 327 7.48 -3.13 -28.37
CA ALA A 327 8.02 -4.45 -28.05
C ALA A 327 9.51 -4.40 -27.68
N LEU A 328 10.31 -3.58 -28.36
CA LEU A 328 11.71 -3.37 -27.96
C LEU A 328 11.84 -2.52 -26.69
N ARG A 329 10.93 -1.54 -26.52
CA ARG A 329 10.84 -0.79 -25.26
C ARG A 329 10.50 -1.69 -24.08
N ASP A 330 9.61 -2.68 -24.26
CA ASP A 330 9.31 -3.69 -23.24
C ASP A 330 10.56 -4.46 -22.84
N THR A 331 11.38 -4.89 -23.82
CA THR A 331 12.66 -5.56 -23.55
C THR A 331 13.63 -4.66 -22.76
N PHE A 332 13.73 -3.38 -23.12
CA PHE A 332 14.54 -2.41 -22.38
C PHE A 332 14.10 -2.31 -20.91
N ASP A 333 12.81 -2.08 -20.66
CA ASP A 333 12.30 -1.88 -19.31
C ASP A 333 12.42 -3.14 -18.45
N GLY A 334 12.24 -4.33 -19.04
CA GLY A 334 12.45 -5.60 -18.37
C GLY A 334 13.91 -5.74 -17.89
N LEU A 335 14.87 -5.43 -18.77
CA LEU A 335 16.29 -5.51 -18.44
C LEU A 335 16.73 -4.44 -17.42
N LEU A 336 16.25 -3.21 -17.54
CA LEU A 336 16.51 -2.13 -16.58
C LEU A 336 15.97 -2.49 -15.18
N THR A 337 14.77 -3.07 -15.11
CA THR A 337 14.13 -3.47 -13.85
C THR A 337 14.95 -4.54 -13.13
N VAL A 338 15.44 -5.56 -13.84
CA VAL A 338 16.29 -6.59 -13.23
C VAL A 338 17.69 -6.08 -12.89
N ALA A 339 18.25 -5.14 -13.66
CA ALA A 339 19.55 -4.52 -13.36
C ALA A 339 19.52 -3.73 -12.05
N GLN A 340 18.44 -2.98 -11.79
CA GLN A 340 18.25 -2.29 -10.52
C GLN A 340 18.16 -3.24 -9.33
N ARG A 341 17.46 -4.37 -9.48
CA ARG A 341 17.38 -5.42 -8.44
C ARG A 341 18.73 -6.09 -8.22
N TRP A 342 19.47 -6.37 -9.29
CA TRP A 342 20.81 -6.98 -9.23
C TRP A 342 21.82 -6.08 -8.49
N ALA A 343 21.81 -4.78 -8.77
CA ALA A 343 22.70 -3.80 -8.11
C ALA A 343 22.45 -3.64 -6.60
N ARG A 344 21.28 -4.03 -6.10
CA ARG A 344 20.91 -3.97 -4.68
C ARG A 344 21.23 -5.26 -3.91
N ARG A 345 21.74 -6.31 -4.57
CA ARG A 345 22.12 -7.55 -3.90
C ARG A 345 23.30 -7.31 -2.97
N PRO A 346 23.32 -7.89 -1.76
CA PRO A 346 24.52 -7.92 -0.94
C PRO A 346 25.64 -8.60 -1.74
N THR A 347 26.79 -7.94 -1.88
CA THR A 347 28.01 -8.61 -2.35
C THR A 347 28.36 -9.73 -1.37
N PRO A 348 28.78 -10.92 -1.86
CA PRO A 348 29.23 -12.01 -1.00
C PRO A 348 30.32 -11.61 -0.01
#